data_AF-A0A645HJ43-F1
#
_entry.id   AF-A0A645HJ43-F1
#
_cell.length_a   1.000
_cell.length_b   1.000
_cell.length_c   1.000
_cell.angle_alpha   90.00
_cell.angle_beta   90.00
_cell.angle_gamma   90.00
#
_symmetry.space_group_name_H-M   'P 1'
#
loop_
_entity.id
_entity.type
_entity.pdbx_description
1 polymer ?
#
loop_
_entity_poly.entity_id
_entity_poly.type
_entity_poly.pdbx_seq_one_letter_code
_entity_poly.pdbx_strand_id
1 'polypeptide(L)' 'MVEADKPLLKDLAGLGVTVTTPNAAEREAFVKATRPVYDKWKSQIGAPLVDKAEKAIAASQK' A
#
# COMPACT_ATOMS: atom_id res chain seq x y z
N MET A 1 1.04 1.93 13.25
CA MET A 1 1.55 0.54 13.32
C MET A 1 2.37 0.23 12.07
N VAL A 2 3.71 0.14 12.14
CA VAL A 2 4.57 -0.29 10.99
C VAL A 2 5.66 -1.29 11.40
N GLU A 3 5.59 -1.87 12.61
CA GLU A 3 6.66 -2.74 13.13
C GLU A 3 6.30 -4.23 13.26
N ALA A 4 5.05 -4.63 13.05
CA ALA A 4 4.63 -6.03 13.31
C ALA A 4 5.05 -7.05 12.23
N ASP A 5 5.38 -6.65 11.00
CA ASP A 5 5.44 -7.58 9.85
C ASP A 5 6.85 -7.86 9.28
N LYS A 6 7.93 -7.47 9.97
CA LYS A 6 9.27 -7.52 9.37
C LYS A 6 10.25 -8.63 9.80
N PRO A 7 9.94 -9.64 10.64
CA PRO A 7 10.93 -10.70 10.91
C PRO A 7 11.33 -11.42 9.61
N LEU A 8 10.37 -11.70 8.73
CA LEU A 8 10.64 -12.32 7.43
C LEU A 8 11.48 -11.45 6.49
N LEU A 9 11.33 -10.13 6.52
CA LEU A 9 12.16 -9.23 5.69
C LEU A 9 13.63 -9.22 6.16
N LYS A 10 13.86 -9.37 7.47
CA LYS A 10 15.22 -9.52 8.03
C LYS A 10 15.83 -10.87 7.65
N ASP A 11 15.03 -11.94 7.70
CA ASP A 11 15.47 -13.27 7.27
C ASP A 11 15.85 -13.27 5.78
N LEU A 12 15.04 -12.65 4.92
CA LEU A 12 15.35 -12.48 3.49
C LEU A 12 16.63 -11.68 3.25
N ALA A 13 16.84 -10.61 4.02
CA ALA A 13 18.10 -9.87 3.97
C ALA A 13 19.29 -10.73 4.39
N GLY A 14 19.13 -11.60 5.40
CA GLY A 14 20.11 -12.59 5.82
C GLY A 14 20.41 -13.66 4.76
N LEU A 15 19.47 -13.93 3.86
CA LEU A 15 19.64 -14.79 2.68
C LEU A 15 20.28 -14.06 1.48
N GLY A 16 20.70 -12.80 1.65
CA GLY A 16 21.35 -12.00 0.61
C GLY A 16 20.41 -11.22 -0.30
N VAL A 17 19.12 -11.13 0.04
CA VAL A 17 18.14 -10.32 -0.72
C VAL A 17 18.25 -8.84 -0.33
N THR A 18 18.35 -7.95 -1.31
CA THR A 18 18.28 -6.50 -1.06
C THR A 18 16.84 -6.07 -0.81
N VAL A 19 16.55 -5.58 0.40
CA VAL A 19 15.25 -5.02 0.77
C VAL A 19 15.28 -3.50 0.63
N THR A 20 14.56 -2.97 -0.37
CA THR A 20 14.42 -1.52 -0.57
C THR A 20 13.10 -1.03 0.01
N THR A 21 13.18 -0.04 0.90
CA THR A 21 11.99 0.66 1.42
C THR A 21 11.89 2.04 0.76
N PRO A 22 10.87 2.29 -0.08
CA PRO A 22 10.69 3.60 -0.69
C PRO A 22 10.48 4.69 0.36
N ASN A 23 11.03 5.86 0.12
CA ASN A 23 10.69 7.05 0.89
C ASN A 23 9.28 7.57 0.55
N ALA A 24 8.82 8.60 1.26
CA ALA A 24 7.48 9.14 1.08
C ALA A 24 7.22 9.64 -0.36
N ALA A 25 8.18 10.32 -0.98
CA ALA A 25 8.05 10.86 -2.33
C ALA A 25 8.01 9.75 -3.38
N GLU A 26 8.84 8.71 -3.23
CA GLU A 26 8.84 7.54 -4.12
C GLU A 26 7.51 6.77 -4.01
N ARG A 27 6.98 6.62 -2.79
CA ARG A 27 5.66 6.01 -2.56
C ARG A 27 4.56 6.85 -3.22
N GLU A 28 4.57 8.16 -3.08
CA GLU A 28 3.59 9.05 -3.70
C GLU A 28 3.64 9.00 -5.22
N ALA A 29 4.84 8.97 -5.81
CA ALA A 29 5.03 8.81 -7.24
C ALA A 29 4.40 7.50 -7.75
N PHE A 30 4.60 6.39 -7.02
CA PHE A 30 3.99 5.10 -7.34
C PHE A 30 2.45 5.12 -7.24
N VAL A 31 1.91 5.72 -6.17
CA VAL A 31 0.46 5.91 -6.00
C VAL A 31 -0.12 6.71 -7.16
N LYS A 32 0.53 7.81 -7.54
CA LYS A 32 0.09 8.65 -8.66
C LYS A 32 0.13 7.89 -9.99
N ALA A 33 1.19 7.16 -10.26
CA ALA A 33 1.34 6.38 -11.49
C ALA A 33 0.28 5.27 -11.62
N THR A 34 -0.14 4.69 -10.49
CA THR A 34 -1.11 3.59 -10.46
C THR A 34 -2.57 4.06 -10.30
N ARG A 35 -2.81 5.35 -10.02
CA ARG A 35 -4.15 5.91 -9.81
C ARG A 35 -5.14 5.64 -10.96
N PRO A 36 -4.77 5.74 -12.25
CA PRO A 36 -5.71 5.44 -13.34
C PRO A 36 -6.18 3.99 -13.35
N VAL A 37 -5.32 3.04 -12.95
CA VAL A 37 -5.69 1.63 -12.81
C VAL A 37 -6.66 1.47 -11.64
N TYR A 38 -6.35 2.07 -10.50
CA TYR A 38 -7.23 2.05 -9.34
C TYR A 38 -8.63 2.59 -9.68
N ASP A 39 -8.73 3.74 -10.35
CA ASP A 39 -10.00 4.37 -10.70
C ASP A 39 -10.83 3.50 -11.67
N LYS A 40 -10.17 2.88 -12.66
CA LYS A 40 -10.79 1.89 -13.55
C LYS A 40 -11.43 0.75 -12.74
N TRP A 41 -10.67 0.12 -11.85
CA TRP A 41 -11.17 -1.01 -11.07
C TRP A 41 -12.21 -0.59 -10.04
N LYS A 42 -12.11 0.62 -9.47
CA LYS A 42 -13.12 1.18 -8.56
C LYS A 42 -14.50 1.25 -9.21
N SER A 43 -14.56 1.68 -10.47
CA SER A 43 -15.82 1.67 -11.23
C SER A 43 -16.36 0.26 -11.50
N GLN A 44 -15.49 -0.73 -11.72
CA GLN A 44 -15.89 -2.11 -12.00
C GLN A 44 -16.36 -2.87 -10.75
N ILE A 45 -15.70 -2.65 -9.62
CA ILE A 45 -16.03 -3.30 -8.34
C ILE A 45 -17.26 -2.65 -7.71
N GLY A 46 -17.46 -1.35 -7.95
CA GLY A 46 -18.54 -0.54 -7.40
C GLY A 46 -18.01 0.54 -6.46
N ALA A 47 -18.12 1.80 -6.90
CA ALA A 47 -17.60 2.96 -6.15
C ALA A 47 -18.06 3.04 -4.69
N PRO A 48 -19.34 2.77 -4.33
CA PRO A 48 -19.79 2.86 -2.94
C PRO A 48 -19.10 1.86 -2.00
N LEU A 49 -18.79 0.66 -2.49
CA LEU A 49 -18.08 -0.35 -1.70
C LEU A 49 -16.64 0.08 -1.45
N VAL A 50 -15.98 0.58 -2.50
CA VAL A 50 -14.59 1.05 -2.42
C VAL A 50 -14.48 2.30 -1.54
N ASP A 51 -15.41 3.25 -1.66
CA ASP A 51 -15.47 4.44 -0.79
C ASP A 51 -15.64 4.07 0.69
N LYS A 52 -16.46 3.05 0.98
CA LYS A 52 -16.65 2.55 2.35
C LYS A 52 -15.35 1.96 2.90
N ALA A 53 -14.61 1.21 2.08
CA ALA A 53 -13.32 0.65 2.46
C ALA A 53 -12.27 1.76 2.70
N GLU A 54 -12.18 2.74 1.81
CA GLU A 54 -11.26 3.89 1.97
C GLU A 54 -11.52 4.64 3.28
N LYS A 55 -12.80 4.88 3.62
CA LYS A 55 -13.20 5.50 4.90
C LYS A 55 -12.84 4.64 6.11
N ALA A 56 -13.04 3.33 6.04
CA ALA A 56 -12.72 2.42 7.14
C ALA A 56 -11.20 2.38 7.42
N ILE A 57 -10.37 2.35 6.38
CA ILE A 57 -8.91 2.39 6.51
C ILE A 57 -8.44 3.75 7.07
N ALA A 58 -9.02 4.86 6.59
CA ALA A 58 -8.71 6.18 7.13
C ALA A 58 -9.03 6.28 8.63
N ALA A 59 -10.10 5.62 9.09
CA ALA A 59 -10.45 5.54 10.51
C ALA A 59 -9.55 4.61 11.31
N SER A 60 -9.03 3.52 10.74
CA SER A 60 -8.12 2.58 11.41
C SER A 60 -6.67 3.04 11.49
N GLN A 61 -6.32 4.10 10.75
CA GLN A 61 -5.00 4.74 10.79
C GLN A 61 -4.88 5.80 11.90
N LYS A 62 -5.98 6.08 12.63
CA LYS A 62 -5.95 6.82 13.90
C LYS A 62 -5.50 5.92 15.03
#